data_AF-A0AAN7JUY8-F1
#
_entry.id   AF-A0AAN7JUY8-F1
#
_cell.length_a   1.000
_cell.length_b   1.000
_cell.length_c   1.000
_cell.angle_alpha   90.00
_cell.angle_beta   90.00
_cell.angle_gamma   90.00
#
_symmetry.space_group_name_H-M   'P 1'
#
loop_
_entity.id
_entity.type
_entity.pdbx_description
1 polymer ?
#
loop_
_entity_poly.entity_id
_entity_poly.type
_entity_poly.pdbx_seq_one_letter_code
_entity_poly.pdbx_strand_id
1 'polypeptide(L)'
;MEEYLQHVKTLRCQMNDVEDQAAKISFEEQSLITGIQALEDDISSAKLELEKLSNELEQITNLKEQICYQLLDVKRKVSALKSDFCMLIQSLELIQQEKVSLSGKVSDKSAYYTKLEEELTDKFQELQGCKEMKGQMFRLSSAMTKFNELRRMNTQVSAETTQMKQYIQQIKCRGVEYKQELRGMDAMTLQKWHTTILSDKVGEIEFIKSLQNQMGKVQGVSLAVKCTCGQEYRIVLI
;
A
#
# COMPACT_ATOMS: atom_id res chain seq x y z
N MET A 1 90.75 -59.83 133.90
CA MET A 1 90.48 -60.54 132.62
C MET A 1 89.01 -60.40 132.22
N GLU A 2 88.06 -60.49 133.16
CA GLU A 2 86.60 -60.32 132.95
C GLU A 2 86.19 -58.93 132.38
N GLU A 3 86.71 -57.83 132.92
CA GLU A 3 86.37 -56.47 132.47
C GLU A 3 86.78 -56.21 131.02
N TYR A 4 87.97 -56.67 130.62
CA TYR A 4 88.43 -56.60 129.22
C TYR A 4 87.49 -57.37 128.28
N LEU A 5 87.06 -58.56 128.69
CA LEU A 5 86.10 -59.36 127.92
C LEU A 5 84.73 -58.65 127.79
N GLN A 6 84.27 -57.99 128.86
CA GLN A 6 83.05 -57.20 128.82
C GLN A 6 83.16 -55.99 127.89
N HIS A 7 84.28 -55.28 127.90
CA HIS A 7 84.55 -54.19 126.95
C HIS A 7 84.56 -54.67 125.49
N VAL A 8 85.16 -55.83 125.21
CA VAL A 8 85.17 -56.42 123.85
C VAL A 8 83.77 -56.81 123.40
N LYS A 9 82.92 -57.35 124.28
CA LYS A 9 81.50 -57.65 123.97
C LYS A 9 80.71 -56.37 123.67
N THR A 10 80.87 -55.32 124.48
CA THR A 10 80.21 -54.02 124.25
C THR A 10 80.65 -53.40 122.92
N LEU A 11 81.95 -53.39 122.63
CA LEU A 11 82.47 -52.86 121.36
C LEU A 11 81.89 -53.63 120.16
N ARG A 12 81.79 -54.97 120.25
CA ARG A 12 81.17 -55.79 119.20
C ARG A 12 79.70 -55.45 119.01
N CYS A 13 78.92 -55.29 120.08
CA CYS A 13 77.52 -54.87 119.97
C CYS A 13 77.40 -53.50 119.29
N GLN A 14 78.22 -52.52 119.68
CA GLN A 14 78.24 -51.19 119.06
C GLN A 14 78.65 -51.24 117.58
N MET A 15 79.63 -52.07 117.22
CA MET A 15 80.01 -52.27 115.82
C MET A 15 78.86 -52.85 115.01
N ASN A 16 78.15 -53.86 115.53
CA ASN A 16 76.99 -54.43 114.86
C ASN A 16 75.85 -53.40 114.69
N ASP A 17 75.56 -52.59 115.72
CA ASP A 17 74.54 -51.53 115.62
C ASP A 17 74.90 -50.49 114.55
N VAL A 18 76.19 -50.15 114.42
CA VAL A 18 76.70 -49.25 113.38
C VAL A 18 76.62 -49.91 112.00
N GLU A 19 76.95 -51.18 111.87
CA GLU A 19 76.82 -51.94 110.62
C GLU A 19 75.36 -52.01 110.16
N ASP A 20 74.41 -52.29 111.06
CA ASP A 20 72.97 -52.32 110.77
C ASP A 20 72.45 -50.93 110.35
N GLN A 21 72.89 -49.86 111.04
CA GLN A 21 72.57 -48.49 110.65
C GLN A 21 73.14 -48.14 109.27
N ALA A 22 74.38 -48.52 108.99
CA ALA A 22 75.01 -48.28 107.69
C ALA A 22 74.27 -49.04 106.56
N ALA A 23 73.85 -50.28 106.80
CA ALA A 23 73.06 -51.06 105.85
C ALA A 23 71.69 -50.41 105.58
N LYS A 24 71.01 -49.93 106.63
CA LYS A 24 69.73 -49.21 106.49
C LYS A 24 69.90 -47.91 105.69
N ILE A 25 70.90 -47.10 106.02
CA ILE A 25 71.20 -45.86 105.30
C ILE A 25 71.51 -46.15 103.82
N SER A 26 72.33 -47.18 103.55
CA SER A 26 72.67 -47.56 102.18
C SER A 26 71.43 -47.99 101.38
N PHE A 27 70.50 -48.73 101.99
CA PHE A 27 69.23 -49.08 101.35
C PHE A 27 68.36 -47.86 101.05
N GLU A 28 68.22 -46.95 102.02
CA GLU A 28 67.46 -45.70 101.84
C GLU A 28 68.07 -44.82 100.74
N GLU A 29 69.40 -44.70 100.70
CA GLU A 29 70.13 -43.98 99.65
C GLU A 29 69.89 -44.58 98.26
N GLN A 30 69.98 -45.91 98.12
CA GLN A 30 69.70 -46.59 96.85
C GLN A 30 68.24 -46.40 96.39
N SER A 31 67.29 -46.41 97.33
CA SER A 31 65.89 -46.11 97.03
C SER A 31 65.71 -44.67 96.54
N LEU A 32 66.40 -43.70 97.15
CA LEU A 32 66.37 -42.30 96.72
C LEU A 32 67.01 -42.12 95.34
N ILE A 33 68.15 -42.75 95.08
CA ILE A 33 68.84 -42.70 93.77
C ILE A 33 67.92 -43.20 92.66
N THR A 34 67.27 -44.35 92.88
CA THR A 34 66.34 -44.92 91.88
C THR A 34 65.14 -43.99 91.65
N GLY A 35 64.63 -43.37 92.72
CA GLY A 35 63.54 -42.38 92.61
C GLY A 35 63.95 -41.13 91.82
N ILE A 36 65.16 -40.62 92.03
CA ILE A 36 65.71 -39.48 91.29
C ILE A 36 65.84 -39.82 89.80
N GLN A 37 66.40 -40.98 89.48
CA GLN A 37 66.57 -41.43 88.08
C GLN A 37 65.22 -41.53 87.35
N ALA A 38 64.19 -42.09 87.99
CA ALA A 38 62.86 -42.15 87.39
C ALA A 38 62.28 -40.75 87.10
N LEU A 39 62.46 -39.79 88.01
CA LEU A 39 62.03 -38.41 87.79
C LEU A 39 62.84 -37.71 86.70
N GLU A 40 64.14 -37.98 86.59
CA GLU A 40 65.00 -37.45 85.53
C GLU A 40 64.55 -37.94 84.14
N ASP A 41 64.16 -39.22 84.03
CA ASP A 41 63.61 -39.81 82.81
C ASP A 41 62.26 -39.17 82.44
N ASP A 42 61.36 -39.03 83.41
CA ASP A 42 60.05 -38.39 83.21
C ASP A 42 60.20 -36.93 82.76
N ILE A 43 61.13 -36.16 83.37
CA ILE A 43 61.45 -34.78 82.97
C ILE A 43 61.98 -34.75 81.54
N SER A 44 62.85 -35.70 81.18
CA SER A 44 63.41 -35.79 79.83
C SER A 44 62.32 -36.09 78.80
N SER A 45 61.38 -36.98 79.11
CA SER A 45 60.21 -37.27 78.28
C SER A 45 59.29 -36.05 78.13
N ALA A 46 58.95 -35.38 79.24
CA ALA A 46 58.10 -34.19 79.23
C ALA A 46 58.73 -33.04 78.40
N LYS A 47 60.07 -32.91 78.45
CA LYS A 47 60.80 -31.92 77.65
C LYS A 47 60.68 -32.18 76.14
N LEU A 48 60.79 -33.45 75.71
CA LEU A 48 60.63 -33.83 74.31
C LEU A 48 59.21 -33.56 73.80
N GLU A 49 58.19 -33.88 74.59
CA GLU A 49 56.80 -33.57 74.23
C GLU A 49 56.53 -32.06 74.16
N LEU A 50 57.14 -31.27 75.06
CA LEU A 50 57.05 -29.81 75.01
C LEU A 50 57.65 -29.24 73.71
N GLU A 51 58.82 -29.75 73.30
CA GLU A 51 59.46 -29.35 72.04
C GLU A 51 58.61 -29.70 70.81
N LYS A 52 57.99 -30.89 70.81
CA LYS A 52 57.05 -31.29 69.77
C LYS A 52 55.83 -30.36 69.70
N LEU A 53 55.20 -30.08 70.84
CA LEU A 53 54.05 -29.16 70.91
C LEU A 53 54.41 -27.74 70.48
N SER A 54 55.63 -27.28 70.78
CA SER A 54 56.14 -25.98 70.32
C SER A 54 56.19 -25.92 68.79
N ASN A 55 56.70 -26.98 68.14
CA ASN A 55 56.77 -27.05 66.68
C ASN A 55 55.36 -27.12 66.05
N GLU A 56 54.44 -27.86 66.65
CA GLU A 56 53.03 -27.93 66.19
C GLU A 56 52.34 -26.56 66.32
N LEU A 57 52.57 -25.83 67.42
CA LEU A 57 52.04 -24.48 67.62
C LEU A 57 52.53 -23.50 66.54
N GLU A 58 53.81 -23.57 66.17
CA GLU A 58 54.39 -22.74 65.11
C GLU A 58 53.76 -23.06 63.74
N GLN A 59 53.58 -24.34 63.41
CA GLN A 59 52.89 -24.75 62.18
C GLN A 59 51.45 -24.25 62.12
N ILE A 60 50.69 -24.39 63.21
CA ILE A 60 49.32 -23.87 63.31
C ILE A 60 49.30 -22.36 63.14
N THR A 61 50.26 -21.65 63.73
CA THR A 61 50.38 -20.19 63.60
C THR A 61 50.62 -19.78 62.15
N ASN A 62 51.53 -20.45 61.45
CA ASN A 62 51.81 -20.20 60.03
C ASN A 62 50.58 -20.48 59.15
N LEU A 63 49.87 -21.59 59.38
CA LEU A 63 48.64 -21.91 58.65
C LEU A 63 47.53 -20.88 58.91
N LYS A 64 47.38 -20.44 60.16
CA LYS A 64 46.44 -19.38 60.54
C LYS A 64 46.72 -18.09 59.77
N GLU A 65 47.99 -17.68 59.67
CA GLU A 65 48.38 -16.49 58.90
C GLU A 65 47.98 -16.62 57.42
N GLN A 66 48.29 -17.75 56.79
CA GLN A 66 47.91 -18.01 55.40
C GLN A 66 46.39 -17.95 55.18
N ILE A 67 45.61 -18.58 56.07
CA ILE A 67 44.14 -18.52 56.02
C ILE A 67 43.65 -17.08 56.18
N CYS A 68 44.24 -16.29 57.08
CA CYS A 68 43.88 -14.89 57.24
C CYS A 68 44.15 -14.06 55.98
N TYR A 69 45.26 -14.29 55.27
CA TYR A 69 45.54 -13.63 54.00
C TYR A 69 44.50 -13.99 52.93
N GLN A 70 44.15 -15.27 52.79
CA GLN A 70 43.14 -15.72 51.84
C GLN A 70 41.75 -15.15 52.16
N LEU A 71 41.37 -15.12 53.44
CA LEU A 71 40.11 -14.55 53.90
C LEU A 71 40.00 -13.06 53.54
N LEU A 72 41.09 -12.31 53.73
CA LEU A 72 41.14 -10.89 53.37
C LEU A 72 41.02 -10.67 51.86
N ASP A 73 41.65 -11.52 51.05
CA ASP A 73 41.54 -11.46 49.59
C ASP A 73 40.09 -11.73 49.12
N VAL A 74 39.46 -12.78 49.64
CA VAL A 74 38.05 -13.09 49.36
C VAL A 74 37.14 -11.92 49.76
N LYS A 75 37.36 -11.31 50.94
CA LYS A 75 36.60 -10.15 51.40
C LYS A 75 36.72 -8.96 50.43
N ARG A 76 37.91 -8.70 49.88
CA ARG A 76 38.13 -7.64 48.88
C ARG A 76 37.37 -7.94 47.58
N LYS A 77 37.46 -9.18 47.08
CA LYS A 77 36.74 -9.63 45.86
C LYS A 77 35.23 -9.51 46.02
N VAL A 78 34.68 -9.92 47.17
CA VAL A 78 33.25 -9.77 47.47
C VAL A 78 32.84 -8.30 47.50
N SER A 79 33.68 -7.43 48.07
CA SER A 79 33.40 -5.99 48.10
C SER A 79 33.42 -5.36 46.70
N ALA A 80 34.36 -5.75 45.84
CA ALA A 80 34.41 -5.32 44.45
C ALA A 80 33.16 -5.79 43.68
N LEU A 81 32.80 -7.07 43.78
CA LEU A 81 31.62 -7.63 43.13
C LEU A 81 30.32 -6.95 43.58
N LYS A 82 30.22 -6.59 44.86
CA LYS A 82 29.08 -5.81 45.38
C LYS A 82 28.99 -4.44 44.71
N SER A 83 30.12 -3.76 44.52
CA SER A 83 30.16 -2.47 43.81
C SER A 83 29.72 -2.63 42.37
N ASP A 84 30.25 -3.63 41.65
CA ASP A 84 29.88 -3.91 40.26
C ASP A 84 28.39 -4.20 40.12
N PHE A 85 27.82 -4.98 41.04
CA PHE A 85 26.38 -5.26 41.06
C PHE A 85 25.54 -4.00 41.21
N CYS A 86 25.93 -3.05 42.06
CA CYS A 86 25.26 -1.76 42.18
C CYS A 86 25.33 -0.95 40.87
N MET A 87 26.48 -0.95 40.19
CA MET A 87 26.64 -0.26 38.89
C MET A 87 25.77 -0.89 37.81
N LEU A 88 25.64 -2.22 37.81
CA LEU A 88 24.76 -2.95 36.88
C LEU A 88 23.29 -2.63 37.12
N ILE A 89 22.86 -2.55 38.39
CA ILE A 89 21.48 -2.13 38.74
C ILE A 89 21.20 -0.74 38.18
N GLN A 90 22.08 0.23 38.42
CA GLN A 90 21.91 1.61 37.92
C GLN A 90 21.86 1.65 36.39
N SER A 91 22.70 0.87 35.72
CA SER A 91 22.70 0.78 34.25
C SER A 91 21.39 0.18 33.72
N LEU A 92 20.83 -0.82 34.40
CA LEU A 92 19.56 -1.43 34.03
C LEU A 92 18.38 -0.46 34.21
N GLU A 93 18.38 0.34 35.28
CA GLU A 93 17.38 1.39 35.51
C GLU A 93 17.38 2.43 34.37
N LEU A 94 18.57 2.88 33.94
CA LEU A 94 18.72 3.80 32.81
C LEU A 94 18.21 3.22 31.49
N ILE A 95 18.56 1.96 31.18
CA ILE A 95 18.08 1.27 29.98
C ILE A 95 16.56 1.15 30.00
N GLN A 96 15.98 0.82 31.16
CA GLN A 96 14.53 0.70 31.31
C GLN A 96 13.83 2.06 31.11
N GLN A 97 14.42 3.15 31.61
CA GLN A 97 13.92 4.51 31.39
C GLN A 97 13.97 4.90 29.90
N GLU A 98 15.08 4.63 29.21
CA GLU A 98 15.23 4.91 27.78
C GLU A 98 14.23 4.11 26.95
N LYS A 99 14.01 2.83 27.28
CA LYS A 99 13.00 1.98 26.63
C LYS A 99 11.61 2.60 26.71
N VAL A 100 11.20 3.09 27.89
CA VAL A 100 9.89 3.72 28.08
C VAL A 100 9.78 5.00 27.23
N SER A 101 10.83 5.83 27.22
CA SER A 101 10.88 7.05 26.40
C SER A 101 10.76 6.76 24.90
N LEU A 102 11.52 5.77 24.39
CA LEU A 102 11.45 5.36 22.99
C LEU A 102 10.09 4.76 22.64
N SER A 103 9.52 3.94 23.53
CA SER A 103 8.17 3.38 23.34
C SER A 103 7.11 4.48 23.19
N GLY A 104 7.19 5.54 23.99
CA GLY A 104 6.31 6.72 23.85
C GLY A 104 6.45 7.37 22.47
N LYS A 105 7.68 7.68 22.05
CA LYS A 105 7.95 8.29 20.73
C LYS A 105 7.44 7.45 19.56
N VAL A 106 7.57 6.11 19.65
CA VAL A 106 7.05 5.20 18.62
C VAL A 106 5.53 5.23 18.60
N SER A 107 4.87 5.23 19.76
CA SER A 107 3.42 5.34 19.86
C SER A 107 2.90 6.65 19.26
N ASP A 108 3.53 7.78 19.59
CA ASP A 108 3.16 9.09 19.05
C ASP A 108 3.29 9.14 17.53
N LYS A 109 4.40 8.59 16.99
CA LYS A 109 4.63 8.52 15.56
C LYS A 109 3.64 7.60 14.85
N SER A 110 3.28 6.48 15.47
CA SER A 110 2.24 5.58 14.96
C SER A 110 0.89 6.30 14.89
N ALA A 111 0.49 7.00 15.95
CA ALA A 111 -0.76 7.75 15.98
C ALA A 111 -0.81 8.86 14.91
N TYR A 112 0.31 9.57 14.71
CA TYR A 112 0.44 10.54 13.63
C TYR A 112 0.21 9.93 12.24
N TYR A 113 0.83 8.78 11.95
CA TYR A 113 0.66 8.13 10.65
C TYR A 113 -0.75 7.56 10.45
N THR A 114 -1.38 7.01 11.48
CA THR A 114 -2.79 6.58 11.42
C THR A 114 -3.70 7.75 11.06
N LYS A 115 -3.51 8.91 11.69
CA LYS A 115 -4.28 10.11 11.36
C LYS A 115 -4.05 10.59 9.93
N LEU A 116 -2.81 10.55 9.46
CA LEU A 116 -2.48 10.91 8.08
C LEU A 116 -3.12 9.96 7.06
N GLU A 117 -3.18 8.67 7.38
CA GLU A 117 -3.85 7.65 6.57
C GLU A 117 -5.36 7.91 6.47
N GLU A 118 -6.01 8.24 7.59
CA GLU A 118 -7.42 8.67 7.62
C GLU A 118 -7.63 9.91 6.73
N GLU A 119 -6.81 10.96 6.88
CA GLU A 119 -6.92 12.19 6.08
C GLU A 119 -6.74 11.93 4.55
N LEU A 120 -5.80 11.04 4.18
CA LEU A 120 -5.61 10.65 2.78
C LEU A 120 -6.80 9.85 2.25
N THR A 121 -7.35 8.97 3.07
CA THR A 121 -8.53 8.16 2.73
C THR A 121 -9.74 9.05 2.50
N ASP A 122 -9.97 10.03 3.39
CA ASP A 122 -11.06 11.00 3.26
C ASP A 122 -10.93 11.81 1.96
N LYS A 123 -9.75 12.36 1.67
CA LYS A 123 -9.49 13.10 0.42
C LYS A 123 -9.70 12.23 -0.82
N PHE A 124 -9.30 10.96 -0.77
CA PHE A 124 -9.48 10.04 -1.88
C PHE A 124 -10.96 9.72 -2.12
N GLN A 125 -11.73 9.52 -1.04
CA GLN A 125 -13.18 9.33 -1.13
C GLN A 125 -13.89 10.58 -1.66
N GLU A 126 -13.45 11.78 -1.28
CA GLU A 126 -13.98 13.04 -1.83
C GLU A 126 -13.75 13.15 -3.35
N LEU A 127 -12.55 12.81 -3.83
CA LEU A 127 -12.23 12.76 -5.26
C LEU A 127 -13.06 11.70 -6.01
N GLN A 128 -13.24 10.50 -5.44
CA GLN A 128 -14.10 9.47 -6.03
C GLN A 128 -15.59 9.86 -5.99
N GLY A 129 -16.01 10.55 -4.93
CA GLY A 129 -17.36 11.02 -4.65
C GLY A 129 -17.80 12.21 -5.50
N CYS A 130 -16.89 12.77 -6.31
CA CYS A 130 -17.16 13.84 -7.28
C CYS A 130 -18.03 13.32 -8.45
N LYS A 131 -19.28 12.98 -8.13
CA LYS A 131 -20.36 12.61 -9.07
C LYS A 131 -20.55 13.66 -10.15
N GLU A 132 -20.23 14.91 -9.81
CA GLU A 132 -20.31 16.06 -10.69
C GLU A 132 -19.34 15.94 -11.87
N MET A 133 -18.10 15.46 -11.65
CA MET A 133 -17.13 15.24 -12.72
C MET A 133 -17.57 14.09 -13.65
N LYS A 134 -18.10 12.99 -13.10
CA LYS A 134 -18.71 11.90 -13.91
C LYS A 134 -19.93 12.38 -14.71
N GLY A 135 -20.81 13.18 -14.09
CA GLY A 135 -22.00 13.72 -14.73
C GLY A 135 -21.66 14.73 -15.83
N GLN A 136 -20.70 15.62 -15.59
CA GLN A 136 -20.19 16.55 -16.59
C GLN A 136 -19.50 15.81 -17.74
N MET A 137 -18.72 14.77 -17.47
CA MET A 137 -18.10 13.94 -18.51
C MET A 137 -19.15 13.27 -19.41
N PHE A 138 -20.22 12.73 -18.83
CA PHE A 138 -21.33 12.17 -19.62
C PHE A 138 -22.05 13.23 -20.46
N ARG A 139 -22.32 14.41 -19.89
CA ARG A 139 -22.92 15.54 -20.62
C ARG A 139 -22.03 16.03 -21.75
N LEU A 140 -20.71 16.09 -21.53
CA LEU A 140 -19.72 16.46 -22.54
C LEU A 140 -19.69 15.44 -23.68
N SER A 141 -19.67 14.14 -23.37
CA SER A 141 -19.73 13.08 -24.40
C SER A 141 -21.02 13.16 -25.23
N SER A 142 -22.17 13.36 -24.58
CA SER A 142 -23.44 13.55 -25.28
C SER A 142 -23.43 14.78 -26.19
N ALA A 143 -22.91 15.91 -25.69
CA ALA A 143 -22.77 17.13 -26.48
C ALA A 143 -21.81 16.96 -27.67
N MET A 144 -20.70 16.24 -27.47
CA MET A 144 -19.73 15.93 -28.52
C MET A 144 -20.37 15.10 -29.65
N THR A 145 -21.18 14.11 -29.31
CA THR A 145 -21.93 13.31 -30.31
C THR A 145 -22.88 14.20 -31.12
N LYS A 146 -23.69 15.04 -30.45
CA LYS A 146 -24.60 15.98 -31.12
C LYS A 146 -23.87 16.98 -32.01
N PHE A 147 -22.72 17.49 -31.55
CA PHE A 147 -21.89 18.40 -32.34
C PHE A 147 -21.35 17.73 -33.61
N ASN A 148 -20.90 16.48 -33.53
CA ASN A 148 -20.44 15.71 -34.68
C ASN A 148 -21.57 15.47 -35.70
N GLU A 149 -22.80 15.19 -35.22
CA GLU A 149 -23.99 15.09 -36.08
C GLU A 149 -24.29 16.43 -36.79
N LEU A 150 -24.30 17.54 -36.05
CA LEU A 150 -24.49 18.88 -36.60
C LEU A 150 -23.42 19.22 -37.63
N ARG A 151 -22.15 18.90 -37.35
CA ARG A 151 -21.05 19.09 -38.29
C ARG A 151 -21.28 18.32 -39.59
N ARG A 152 -21.72 17.07 -39.51
CA ARG A 152 -22.04 16.24 -40.69
C ARG A 152 -23.19 16.85 -41.49
N MET A 153 -24.27 17.25 -40.83
CA MET A 153 -25.40 17.91 -41.50
C MET A 153 -24.98 19.23 -42.15
N ASN A 154 -24.14 20.03 -41.50
CA ASN A 154 -23.64 21.27 -42.05
C ASN A 154 -22.78 21.05 -43.31
N THR A 155 -21.92 20.03 -43.31
CA THR A 155 -21.16 19.66 -44.53
C THR A 155 -22.08 19.23 -45.68
N GLN A 156 -23.17 18.51 -45.38
CA GLN A 156 -24.17 18.12 -46.37
C GLN A 156 -24.92 19.33 -46.93
N VAL A 157 -25.45 20.21 -46.07
CA VAL A 157 -26.15 21.43 -46.49
C VAL A 157 -25.24 22.36 -47.29
N SER A 158 -23.96 22.46 -46.92
CA SER A 158 -22.99 23.24 -47.68
C SER A 158 -22.75 22.67 -49.09
N ALA A 159 -22.74 21.34 -49.24
CA ALA A 159 -22.64 20.68 -50.54
C ALA A 159 -23.91 20.92 -51.37
N GLU A 160 -25.09 20.75 -50.79
CA GLU A 160 -26.40 21.03 -51.43
C GLU A 160 -26.51 22.49 -51.86
N THR A 161 -26.07 23.44 -51.02
CA THR A 161 -26.04 24.87 -51.35
C THR A 161 -25.13 25.14 -52.54
N THR A 162 -24.00 24.45 -52.63
CA THR A 162 -23.07 24.59 -53.76
C THR A 162 -23.67 24.03 -55.04
N GLN A 163 -24.33 22.86 -54.98
CA GLN A 163 -25.08 22.31 -56.11
C GLN A 163 -26.21 23.25 -56.56
N MET A 164 -27.00 23.77 -55.62
CA MET A 164 -28.09 24.70 -55.92
C MET A 164 -27.58 25.96 -56.64
N LYS A 165 -26.45 26.53 -56.18
CA LYS A 165 -25.79 27.66 -56.87
C LYS A 165 -25.42 27.32 -58.31
N GLN A 166 -24.89 26.12 -58.56
CA GLN A 166 -24.56 25.66 -59.91
C GLN A 166 -25.83 25.53 -60.78
N TYR A 167 -26.90 24.94 -60.26
CA TYR A 167 -28.20 24.84 -60.95
C TYR A 167 -28.77 26.22 -61.31
N ILE A 168 -28.77 27.17 -60.36
CA ILE A 168 -29.24 28.55 -60.60
C ILE A 168 -28.42 29.20 -61.71
N GLN A 169 -27.10 29.03 -61.72
CA GLN A 169 -26.24 29.58 -62.76
C GLN A 169 -26.54 28.98 -64.14
N GLN A 170 -26.79 27.66 -64.22
CA GLN A 170 -27.17 27.00 -65.46
C GLN A 170 -28.48 27.55 -66.02
N ILE A 171 -29.51 27.70 -65.17
CA ILE A 171 -30.80 28.29 -65.55
C ILE A 171 -30.62 29.73 -66.03
N LYS A 172 -29.76 30.51 -65.35
CA LYS A 172 -29.45 31.90 -65.74
C LYS A 172 -28.83 31.98 -67.15
N CYS A 173 -27.90 31.09 -67.49
CA CYS A 173 -27.31 31.03 -68.83
C CYS A 173 -28.35 30.69 -69.90
N ARG A 174 -29.20 29.68 -69.66
CA ARG A 174 -30.30 29.33 -70.57
C ARG A 174 -31.29 30.48 -70.77
N GLY A 175 -31.59 31.22 -69.71
CA GLY A 175 -32.43 32.41 -69.79
C GLY A 175 -31.87 33.51 -70.70
N VAL A 176 -30.54 33.64 -70.80
CA VAL A 176 -29.87 34.56 -71.73
C VAL A 176 -30.01 34.08 -73.17
N GLU A 177 -29.86 32.77 -73.42
CA GLU A 177 -30.03 32.15 -74.74
C GLU A 177 -31.44 32.38 -75.29
N TYR A 178 -32.48 32.08 -74.51
CA TYR A 178 -33.88 32.33 -74.92
C TYR A 178 -34.15 33.81 -75.24
N LYS A 179 -33.58 34.74 -74.46
CA LYS A 179 -33.72 36.18 -74.70
C LYS A 179 -33.01 36.63 -75.99
N GLN A 180 -31.95 35.92 -76.40
CA GLN A 180 -31.22 36.18 -77.64
C GLN A 180 -32.00 35.64 -78.84
N GLU A 181 -32.52 34.40 -78.75
CA GLU A 181 -33.36 33.77 -79.78
C GLU A 181 -34.61 34.62 -80.09
N LEU A 182 -35.30 35.11 -79.06
CA LEU A 182 -36.46 36.02 -79.22
C LEU A 182 -36.11 37.34 -79.92
N ARG A 183 -34.87 37.82 -79.81
CA ARG A 183 -34.41 39.04 -80.49
C ARG A 183 -33.98 38.81 -81.94
N GLY A 184 -33.75 37.57 -82.34
CA GLY A 184 -33.33 37.19 -83.69
C GLY A 184 -34.48 36.99 -84.69
N MET A 185 -35.73 36.91 -84.22
CA MET A 185 -36.90 36.87 -85.11
C MET A 185 -37.23 38.28 -85.59
N ASP A 186 -37.00 38.57 -86.88
CA ASP A 186 -37.39 39.87 -87.44
C ASP A 186 -38.92 40.01 -87.49
N ALA A 187 -39.40 41.25 -87.31
CA ALA A 187 -40.82 41.56 -87.34
C ALA A 187 -41.49 41.19 -88.68
N MET A 188 -40.71 41.16 -89.77
CA MET A 188 -41.17 40.81 -91.12
C MET A 188 -41.57 39.34 -91.22
N THR A 189 -40.86 38.46 -90.52
CA THR A 189 -41.10 37.01 -90.50
C THR A 189 -42.35 36.70 -89.70
N LEU A 190 -42.53 37.37 -88.55
CA LEU A 190 -43.77 37.31 -87.76
C LEU A 190 -44.98 37.85 -88.56
N GLN A 191 -44.79 38.96 -89.27
CA GLN A 191 -45.82 39.56 -90.11
C GLN A 191 -46.17 38.69 -91.33
N LYS A 192 -45.18 37.99 -91.90
CA LYS A 192 -45.39 37.02 -92.98
C LYS A 192 -46.26 35.85 -92.54
N TRP A 193 -45.97 35.25 -91.37
CA TRP A 193 -46.78 34.18 -90.79
C TRP A 193 -48.23 34.62 -90.52
N HIS A 194 -48.41 35.82 -89.98
CA HIS A 194 -49.74 36.39 -89.75
C HIS A 194 -50.53 36.57 -91.07
N THR A 195 -49.85 36.97 -92.15
CA THR A 195 -50.47 37.17 -93.47
C THR A 195 -50.88 35.84 -94.12
N THR A 196 -50.08 34.79 -93.97
CA THR A 196 -50.42 33.44 -94.46
C THR A 196 -51.68 32.90 -93.79
N ILE A 197 -51.80 33.04 -92.46
CA ILE A 197 -52.98 32.57 -91.71
C ILE A 197 -54.25 33.33 -92.13
N LEU A 198 -54.14 34.62 -92.44
CA LEU A 198 -55.28 35.40 -92.95
C LEU A 198 -55.73 34.95 -94.35
N SER A 199 -54.79 34.52 -95.21
CA SER A 199 -55.10 34.04 -96.55
C SER A 199 -55.87 32.71 -96.52
N ASP A 200 -55.47 31.78 -95.65
CA ASP A 200 -56.16 30.49 -95.50
C ASP A 200 -57.61 30.68 -95.04
N LYS A 201 -57.84 31.67 -94.16
CA LYS A 201 -59.18 32.01 -93.65
C LYS A 201 -60.12 32.53 -94.74
N VAL A 202 -59.60 33.22 -95.76
CA VAL A 202 -60.39 33.68 -96.92
C VAL A 202 -60.81 32.49 -97.79
N GLY A 203 -59.91 31.53 -98.01
CA GLY A 203 -60.20 30.30 -98.75
C GLY A 203 -61.32 29.46 -98.12
N GLU A 204 -61.34 29.36 -96.78
CA GLU A 204 -62.42 28.67 -96.07
C GLU A 204 -63.80 29.35 -96.25
N ILE A 205 -63.86 30.68 -96.34
CA ILE A 205 -65.11 31.43 -96.53
C ILE A 205 -65.68 31.23 -97.95
N GLU A 206 -64.83 31.20 -98.97
CA GLU A 206 -65.25 30.96 -100.35
C GLU A 206 -65.78 29.55 -100.57
N PHE A 207 -65.17 28.56 -99.91
CA PHE A 207 -65.64 27.17 -99.92
C PHE A 207 -67.06 27.05 -99.33
N ILE A 208 -67.33 27.70 -98.20
CA ILE A 208 -68.66 27.72 -97.58
C ILE A 208 -69.71 28.36 -98.50
N LYS A 209 -69.36 29.45 -99.20
CA LYS A 209 -70.26 30.13 -100.14
C LYS A 209 -70.65 29.25 -101.34
N SER A 210 -69.71 28.44 -101.83
CA SER A 210 -69.94 27.47 -102.90
C SER A 210 -70.93 26.37 -102.49
N LEU A 211 -70.78 25.85 -101.27
CA LEU A 211 -71.70 24.85 -100.70
C LEU A 211 -73.13 25.37 -100.57
N GLN A 212 -73.32 26.62 -100.14
CA GLN A 212 -74.65 27.24 -100.06
C GLN A 212 -75.31 27.38 -101.44
N ASN A 213 -74.54 27.69 -102.49
CA ASN A 213 -75.06 27.84 -103.85
C ASN A 213 -75.46 26.48 -104.48
N GLN A 214 -74.77 25.40 -104.14
CA GLN A 214 -75.16 24.03 -104.52
C GLN A 214 -76.47 23.62 -103.84
N MET A 215 -76.64 23.95 -102.56
CA MET A 215 -77.86 23.67 -101.78
C MET A 215 -79.11 24.33 -102.41
N GLY A 216 -78.98 25.58 -102.89
CA GLY A 216 -80.07 26.29 -103.55
C GLY A 216 -80.58 25.64 -104.85
N LYS A 217 -79.75 24.86 -105.55
CA LYS A 217 -80.16 24.15 -106.78
C LYS A 217 -81.03 22.92 -106.51
N VAL A 218 -80.95 22.35 -105.31
CA VAL A 218 -81.68 21.12 -104.93
C VAL A 218 -83.10 21.44 -104.43
N GLN A 219 -83.35 22.66 -103.93
CA GLN A 219 -84.62 23.11 -103.35
C GLN A 219 -85.75 23.44 -104.37
N GLY A 220 -85.57 23.16 -105.66
CA GLY A 220 -86.50 23.55 -106.73
C GLY A 220 -87.27 22.42 -107.43
N VAL A 221 -87.07 21.16 -107.05
CA VAL A 221 -87.67 20.01 -107.74
C VAL A 221 -88.95 19.57 -107.02
N SER A 222 -90.11 19.65 -107.69
CA SER A 222 -91.37 19.08 -107.20
C SER A 222 -91.99 18.13 -108.23
N LEU A 223 -92.42 16.95 -107.78
CA LEU A 223 -93.01 15.90 -108.63
C LEU A 223 -94.48 15.71 -108.23
N ALA A 224 -95.39 15.83 -109.19
CA ALA A 224 -96.83 15.65 -108.98
C ALA A 224 -97.23 14.21 -109.34
N VAL A 225 -97.84 13.50 -108.39
CA VAL A 225 -98.31 12.12 -108.55
C VAL A 225 -99.83 12.09 -108.38
N LYS A 226 -100.54 11.59 -109.41
CA LYS A 226 -102.01 11.49 -109.42
C LYS A 226 -102.48 10.20 -108.76
N CYS A 227 -103.39 10.32 -107.79
CA CYS A 227 -104.04 9.19 -107.12
C CYS A 227 -105.31 8.75 -107.87
N THR A 228 -105.63 7.45 -107.84
CA THR A 228 -106.81 6.83 -108.47
C THR A 228 -108.15 7.30 -107.91
N CYS A 229 -108.16 8.01 -106.78
CA CYS A 229 -109.36 8.69 -106.23
C CYS A 229 -109.62 10.08 -106.83
N GLY A 230 -108.79 10.56 -107.76
CA GLY A 230 -108.98 11.85 -108.43
C GLY A 230 -108.30 13.05 -107.77
N GLN A 231 -107.49 12.86 -106.72
CA GLN A 231 -106.66 13.92 -106.13
C GLN A 231 -105.19 13.84 -106.59
N GLU A 232 -104.59 15.00 -106.90
CA GLU A 232 -103.14 15.18 -107.14
C GLU A 232 -102.41 15.50 -105.84
N TYR A 233 -101.33 14.78 -105.56
CA TYR A 233 -100.41 15.11 -104.49
C TYR A 233 -99.09 15.60 -105.08
N ARG A 234 -98.62 16.77 -104.61
CA ARG A 234 -97.38 17.40 -105.05
C ARG A 234 -96.32 17.17 -103.97
N ILE A 235 -95.29 16.37 -104.26
CA ILE A 235 -94.18 16.15 -103.33
C ILE A 235 -93.12 17.22 -103.60
N VAL A 236 -92.84 18.03 -102.58
CA VAL A 236 -91.77 19.03 -102.57
C VAL A 236 -90.63 18.46 -101.73
N LEU A 237 -89.43 18.33 -102.30
CA LEU A 237 -88.22 18.02 -101.53
C LEU A 237 -87.74 19.32 -100.87
N ILE A 238 -87.71 19.35 -99.53
CA ILE A 238 -87.15 20.44 -98.70
C ILE A 238 -85.64 20.28 -98.61
#